data_AF-A0A356EAH6-F1
#
_entry.id   AF-A0A356EAH6-F1
#
_cell.length_a   1.000
_cell.length_b   1.000
_cell.length_c   1.000
_cell.angle_alpha   90.00
_cell.angle_beta   90.00
_cell.angle_gamma   90.00
#
_symmetry.space_group_name_H-M   'P 1'
#
loop_
_entity.id
_entity.type
_entity.pdbx_description
1 polymer ?
#
loop_
_entity_poly.entity_id
_entity_poly.type
_entity_poly.pdbx_seq_one_letter_code
_entity_poly.pdbx_strand_id
1 'polypeptide(L)'
;MSEIIWDLDLIQKYNQSGPRYTSYPTALEFNENYTERDFQAAAARYPARPLSLYVHIPFCHKLCYFCGCNKVITRHQHKADIYLDYLELEIKKRAELFKDRCITQIHWGGGTPTYLTEAQSARLMAMLRTNFKVSADAE
;
A
#
# COMPACT_ATOMS: atom_id res chain seq x y z
N MET A 1 9.02 -5.05 29.11
CA MET A 1 7.78 -5.62 28.53
C MET A 1 7.16 -6.47 29.62
N SER A 2 5.92 -6.18 30.03
CA SER A 2 5.21 -7.02 31.00
C SER A 2 5.07 -8.43 30.42
N GLU A 3 5.35 -9.44 31.23
CA GLU A 3 5.13 -10.83 30.87
C GLU A 3 3.64 -11.04 30.58
N ILE A 4 3.32 -11.70 29.47
CA ILE A 4 1.92 -11.98 29.12
C ILE A 4 1.42 -13.07 30.06
N ILE A 5 0.42 -12.76 30.90
CA ILE A 5 -0.25 -13.74 31.75
C ILE A 5 -1.39 -14.36 30.95
N TRP A 6 -1.34 -15.67 30.76
CA TRP A 6 -2.41 -16.41 30.08
C TRP A 6 -3.61 -16.58 31.02
N ASP A 7 -4.75 -15.98 30.64
CA ASP A 7 -6.02 -16.10 31.36
C ASP A 7 -7.10 -16.56 30.37
N LEU A 8 -7.46 -17.84 30.46
CA LEU A 8 -8.41 -18.45 29.52
C LEU A 8 -9.81 -17.84 29.64
N ASP A 9 -10.23 -17.48 30.86
CA ASP A 9 -11.57 -16.96 31.13
C ASP A 9 -11.72 -15.56 30.53
N LEU A 10 -10.69 -14.71 30.66
CA LEU A 10 -10.66 -13.40 30.01
C LEU A 10 -10.61 -13.50 28.49
N ILE A 11 -9.80 -14.42 27.95
CA ILE A 11 -9.73 -14.64 26.49
C ILE A 11 -11.11 -15.05 25.96
N GLN A 12 -11.77 -16.01 26.61
CA GLN A 12 -13.10 -16.46 26.18
C GLN A 12 -14.16 -15.36 26.30
N LYS A 13 -14.11 -14.55 27.36
CA LYS A 13 -15.03 -13.40 27.56
C LYS A 13 -14.92 -12.36 26.44
N TYR A 14 -13.72 -12.06 25.96
CA TYR A 14 -13.46 -11.00 24.96
C TYR A 14 -13.21 -11.52 23.54
N ASN A 15 -13.32 -12.83 23.29
CA ASN A 15 -13.26 -13.42 21.95
C ASN A 15 -14.54 -13.14 21.15
N GLN A 16 -14.78 -11.87 20.86
CA GLN A 16 -15.95 -11.36 20.14
C GLN A 16 -15.50 -10.55 18.92
N SER A 17 -16.37 -10.44 17.92
CA SER A 17 -16.11 -9.61 16.74
C SER A 17 -16.02 -8.13 17.14
N GLY A 18 -14.83 -7.54 17.01
CA GLY A 18 -14.58 -6.12 17.24
C GLY A 18 -14.16 -5.38 15.97
N PRO A 19 -14.18 -4.03 15.99
CA PRO A 19 -13.63 -3.25 14.90
C PRO A 19 -12.14 -3.56 14.73
N ARG A 20 -11.71 -3.70 13.47
CA ARG A 20 -10.28 -3.84 13.16
C ARG A 20 -9.62 -2.46 13.26
N TYR A 21 -8.82 -2.25 14.31
CA TYR A 21 -8.04 -1.03 14.51
C TYR A 21 -6.78 -1.02 13.63
N THR A 22 -6.97 -1.03 12.31
CA THR A 22 -5.88 -0.88 11.32
C THR A 22 -5.43 0.57 11.17
N SER A 23 -6.32 1.52 11.47
CA SER A 23 -6.08 2.96 11.57
C SER A 23 -7.10 3.59 12.51
N TYR A 24 -6.83 4.82 12.95
CA TYR A 24 -7.82 5.64 13.65
C TYR A 24 -7.83 7.06 13.05
N PRO A 25 -8.99 7.56 12.57
CA PRO A 25 -10.27 6.85 12.45
C PRO A 25 -10.21 5.61 11.52
N THR A 26 -11.19 4.71 11.66
CA THR A 26 -11.24 3.49 10.84
C THR A 26 -11.72 3.81 9.42
N ALA A 27 -11.56 2.86 8.49
CA ALA A 27 -12.04 3.00 7.11
C ALA A 27 -13.57 3.20 7.00
N LEU A 28 -14.35 2.86 8.05
CA LEU A 28 -15.79 3.11 8.09
C LEU A 28 -16.13 4.61 8.06
N GLU A 29 -15.19 5.47 8.45
CA GLU A 29 -15.36 6.93 8.46
C GLU A 29 -14.97 7.57 7.12
N PHE A 30 -14.43 6.80 6.18
CA PHE A 30 -14.12 7.31 4.84
C PHE A 30 -15.41 7.59 4.08
N ASN A 31 -15.45 8.73 3.39
CA ASN A 31 -16.61 9.16 2.63
C ASN A 31 -16.17 9.93 1.38
N GLU A 32 -17.08 10.03 0.41
CA GLU A 32 -16.83 10.62 -0.91
C GLU A 32 -16.75 12.16 -0.91
N ASN A 33 -16.98 12.82 0.25
CA ASN A 33 -16.81 14.27 0.35
C ASN A 33 -15.34 14.69 0.43
N TYR A 34 -14.40 13.75 0.65
CA TYR A 34 -12.97 14.04 0.61
C TYR A 34 -12.50 14.20 -0.84
N THR A 35 -12.05 15.41 -1.19
CA THR A 35 -11.76 15.79 -2.58
C THR A 35 -10.27 15.77 -2.91
N GLU A 36 -9.95 15.93 -4.19
CA GLU A 36 -8.57 16.14 -4.65
C GLU A 36 -7.92 17.40 -4.02
N ARG A 37 -8.69 18.45 -3.73
CA ARG A 37 -8.17 19.65 -3.06
C ARG A 37 -7.74 19.35 -1.62
N ASP A 38 -8.52 18.52 -0.92
CA ASP A 38 -8.18 18.08 0.44
C ASP A 38 -6.90 17.23 0.43
N PHE A 39 -6.75 16.36 -0.57
CA PHE A 39 -5.52 15.59 -0.77
C PHE A 39 -4.30 16.49 -1.00
N GLN A 40 -4.40 17.48 -1.87
CA GLN A 40 -3.30 18.43 -2.13
C GLN A 40 -2.94 19.23 -0.86
N ALA A 41 -3.94 19.70 -0.11
CA ALA A 41 -3.71 20.37 1.17
C ALA A 41 -3.05 19.46 2.21
N ALA A 42 -3.42 18.17 2.26
CA ALA A 42 -2.78 17.18 3.13
C ALA A 42 -1.32 16.91 2.72
N ALA A 43 -1.04 16.80 1.42
CA ALA A 43 0.31 16.60 0.89
C ALA A 43 1.25 17.76 1.25
N ALA A 44 0.75 19.00 1.17
CA ALA A 44 1.52 20.21 1.49
C ALA A 44 1.69 20.46 3.00
N ARG A 45 0.95 19.76 3.87
CA ARG A 45 0.90 20.05 5.32
C ARG A 45 2.24 19.86 6.04
N TYR A 46 3.01 18.86 5.64
CA TYR A 46 4.28 18.50 6.29
C TYR A 46 5.39 18.26 5.23
N PRO A 47 5.90 19.33 4.60
CA PRO A 47 6.79 19.21 3.44
C PRO A 47 8.14 18.56 3.77
N ALA A 48 8.60 18.65 5.02
CA ALA A 48 9.88 18.07 5.46
C ALA A 48 9.78 16.62 5.96
N ARG A 49 8.57 16.05 6.06
CA ARG A 49 8.41 14.70 6.62
C ARG A 49 8.98 13.66 5.63
N PRO A 50 9.71 12.62 6.08
CA PRO A 50 10.07 11.51 5.19
C PRO A 50 8.82 10.85 4.60
N LEU A 51 8.91 10.33 3.37
CA LEU A 51 7.78 9.71 2.68
C LEU A 51 7.96 8.18 2.63
N SER A 52 6.88 7.46 2.92
CA SER A 52 6.78 6.01 2.74
C SER A 52 5.83 5.74 1.59
N LEU A 53 6.23 4.89 0.64
CA LEU A 53 5.42 4.50 -0.50
C LEU A 53 4.89 3.09 -0.32
N TYR A 54 3.60 2.93 -0.55
CA TYR A 54 2.95 1.63 -0.65
C TYR A 54 2.41 1.44 -2.06
N VAL A 55 2.78 0.32 -2.70
CA VAL A 55 2.25 -0.07 -4.02
C VAL A 55 1.46 -1.37 -3.85
N HIS A 56 0.21 -1.36 -4.31
CA HIS A 56 -0.69 -2.50 -4.20
C HIS A 56 -0.71 -3.33 -5.50
N ILE A 57 -0.04 -4.48 -5.52
CA ILE A 57 -0.08 -5.44 -6.64
C ILE A 57 -1.22 -6.43 -6.40
N PRO A 58 -2.37 -6.32 -7.12
CA PRO A 58 -3.56 -7.08 -6.75
C PRO A 58 -3.53 -8.54 -7.22
N PHE A 59 -2.57 -8.95 -8.06
CA PHE A 59 -2.68 -10.22 -8.78
C PHE A 59 -2.27 -11.44 -7.94
N CYS A 60 -2.98 -12.55 -8.12
CA CYS A 60 -2.58 -13.86 -7.61
C CYS A 60 -2.82 -14.95 -8.67
N HIS A 61 -1.93 -15.95 -8.76
CA HIS A 61 -2.09 -17.08 -9.67
C HIS A 61 -3.19 -18.07 -9.27
N LYS A 62 -3.45 -18.19 -7.97
CA LYS A 62 -4.37 -19.19 -7.39
C LYS A 62 -5.23 -18.56 -6.31
N LEU A 63 -6.45 -19.09 -6.17
CA LEU A 63 -7.38 -18.71 -5.12
C LEU A 63 -7.05 -19.47 -3.83
N CYS A 64 -6.71 -18.73 -2.77
CA CYS A 64 -6.70 -19.24 -1.40
C CYS A 64 -8.08 -18.98 -0.78
N TYR A 65 -8.79 -20.03 -0.36
CA TYR A 65 -10.18 -19.90 0.15
C TYR A 65 -10.29 -19.13 1.47
N PHE A 66 -9.21 -19.04 2.24
CA PHE A 66 -9.17 -18.26 3.48
C PHE A 66 -8.86 -16.77 3.28
N CYS A 67 -8.51 -16.34 2.06
CA CYS A 67 -7.90 -15.04 1.83
C CYS A 67 -8.96 -13.93 1.66
N GLY A 68 -8.95 -12.96 2.59
CA GLY A 68 -9.76 -11.73 2.55
C GLY A 68 -9.04 -10.48 2.06
N CYS A 69 -7.89 -10.61 1.39
CA CYS A 69 -7.15 -9.47 0.84
C CYS A 69 -7.86 -8.90 -0.40
N ASN A 70 -7.67 -7.60 -0.68
CA ASN A 70 -7.99 -7.04 -2.00
C ASN A 70 -7.05 -7.67 -3.03
N LYS A 71 -7.62 -8.44 -3.96
CA LYS A 71 -6.87 -9.22 -4.96
C LYS A 71 -7.71 -9.57 -6.17
N VAL A 72 -7.03 -9.87 -7.27
CA VAL A 72 -7.56 -10.36 -8.54
C VAL A 72 -6.89 -11.69 -8.87
N ILE A 73 -7.67 -12.77 -8.94
CA ILE A 73 -7.15 -14.08 -9.37
C ILE A 73 -7.11 -14.12 -10.90
N THR A 74 -5.94 -14.34 -11.48
CA THR A 74 -5.77 -14.42 -12.94
C THR A 74 -4.53 -15.22 -13.31
N ARG A 75 -4.57 -15.88 -14.47
CA ARG A 75 -3.39 -16.51 -15.11
C ARG A 75 -2.87 -15.70 -16.29
N HIS A 76 -3.54 -14.62 -16.64
CA HIS A 76 -3.18 -13.77 -17.77
C HIS A 76 -2.10 -12.75 -17.34
N GLN A 77 -0.84 -13.05 -17.65
CA GLN A 77 0.30 -12.21 -17.25
C GLN A 77 0.24 -10.79 -17.84
N HIS A 78 -0.29 -10.64 -19.05
CA HIS A 78 -0.42 -9.33 -19.72
C HIS A 78 -1.24 -8.29 -18.93
N LYS A 79 -2.10 -8.73 -18.00
CA LYS A 79 -2.84 -7.80 -17.13
C LYS A 79 -1.93 -7.04 -16.19
N ALA A 80 -0.78 -7.61 -15.82
CA ALA A 80 0.22 -6.92 -15.03
C ALA A 80 0.87 -5.78 -15.82
N ASP A 81 1.11 -5.95 -17.13
CA ASP A 81 1.64 -4.89 -17.97
C ASP A 81 0.66 -3.72 -18.09
N ILE A 82 -0.62 -4.02 -18.35
CA ILE A 82 -1.69 -3.00 -18.38
C ILE A 82 -1.77 -2.26 -17.04
N TYR A 83 -1.70 -2.99 -15.93
CA TYR A 83 -1.70 -2.38 -14.59
C TYR A 83 -0.49 -1.46 -14.38
N LEU A 84 0.71 -1.88 -14.79
CA LEU A 84 1.91 -1.06 -14.70
C LEU A 84 1.83 0.19 -15.60
N ASP A 85 1.17 0.12 -16.74
CA ASP A 85 0.93 1.28 -17.61
C ASP A 85 0.06 2.34 -16.90
N TYR A 86 -1.03 1.93 -16.27
CA TYR A 86 -1.86 2.84 -15.48
C TYR A 86 -1.16 3.35 -14.22
N LEU A 87 -0.40 2.49 -13.55
CA LEU A 87 0.38 2.87 -12.37
C LEU A 87 1.45 3.91 -12.73
N GLU A 88 2.06 3.82 -13.91
CA GLU A 88 3.02 4.82 -14.40
C GLU A 88 2.36 6.20 -14.55
N LEU A 89 1.14 6.25 -15.10
CA LEU A 89 0.38 7.49 -15.21
C LEU A 89 0.04 8.09 -13.83
N GLU A 90 -0.36 7.24 -12.88
CA GLU A 90 -0.63 7.66 -11.52
C GLU A 90 0.64 8.17 -10.83
N ILE A 91 1.75 7.45 -10.93
CA ILE A 91 3.05 7.83 -10.35
C ILE A 91 3.47 9.20 -10.88
N LYS A 92 3.45 9.41 -12.20
CA LYS A 92 3.84 10.70 -12.81
C LYS A 92 2.97 11.83 -12.27
N LYS A 93 1.65 11.64 -12.18
CA LYS A 93 0.73 12.67 -11.69
C LYS A 93 0.90 12.96 -10.21
N ARG A 94 1.11 11.93 -9.37
CA ARG A 94 1.19 12.06 -7.91
C ARG A 94 2.56 12.52 -7.44
N ALA A 95 3.64 12.15 -8.15
CA ALA A 95 5.01 12.50 -7.79
C ALA A 95 5.24 14.01 -7.77
N GLU A 96 4.58 14.78 -8.64
CA GLU A 96 4.67 16.24 -8.66
C GLU A 96 4.33 16.89 -7.30
N LEU A 97 3.42 16.29 -6.53
CA LEU A 97 3.04 16.78 -5.20
C LEU A 97 4.08 16.49 -4.11
N PHE A 98 5.04 15.61 -4.38
CA PHE A 98 6.01 15.12 -3.40
C PHE A 98 7.47 15.24 -3.88
N LYS A 99 7.73 16.00 -4.95
CA LYS A 99 9.05 16.12 -5.60
C LYS A 99 10.20 16.49 -4.64
N ASP A 100 9.90 17.28 -3.61
CA ASP A 100 10.90 17.79 -2.65
C ASP A 100 11.10 16.85 -1.45
N ARG A 101 10.36 15.74 -1.39
CA ARG A 101 10.41 14.76 -0.29
C ARG A 101 11.30 13.58 -0.64
N CYS A 102 12.00 13.08 0.37
CA CYS A 102 12.79 11.86 0.27
C CYS A 102 11.95 10.65 0.66
N ILE A 103 11.96 9.61 -0.19
CA ILE A 103 11.39 8.31 0.13
C ILE A 103 12.38 7.54 1.00
N THR A 104 11.94 7.13 2.19
CA THR A 104 12.75 6.32 3.12
C THR A 104 12.24 4.89 3.24
N GLN A 105 11.06 4.59 2.71
CA GLN A 105 10.48 3.24 2.76
C GLN A 105 9.64 2.97 1.51
N ILE A 106 9.77 1.79 0.93
CA ILE A 106 8.95 1.31 -0.19
C ILE A 106 8.45 -0.09 0.13
N HIS A 107 7.13 -0.25 0.23
CA HIS A 107 6.52 -1.55 0.45
C HIS A 107 5.58 -1.93 -0.71
N TRP A 108 5.74 -3.15 -1.21
CA TRP A 108 4.82 -3.74 -2.17
C TRP A 108 3.97 -4.78 -1.47
N GLY A 109 2.65 -4.63 -1.53
CA GLY A 109 1.71 -5.57 -0.94
C GLY A 109 0.53 -5.86 -1.85
N GLY A 110 -0.51 -6.49 -1.30
CA GLY A 110 -1.78 -6.73 -1.98
C GLY A 110 -2.08 -8.21 -2.15
N GLY A 111 -2.24 -8.65 -3.39
CA GLY A 111 -2.35 -10.06 -3.72
C GLY A 111 -1.00 -10.75 -3.57
N THR A 112 -0.23 -10.78 -4.63
CA THR A 112 1.11 -11.39 -4.65
C THR A 112 2.05 -10.48 -5.43
N PRO A 113 2.87 -9.64 -4.76
CA PRO A 113 3.83 -8.77 -5.45
C PRO A 113 4.76 -9.53 -6.39
N THR A 114 5.17 -10.74 -6.00
CA THR A 114 5.98 -11.66 -6.81
C THR A 114 5.22 -12.32 -7.96
N TYR A 115 3.96 -11.93 -8.21
CA TYR A 115 3.27 -12.23 -9.47
C TYR A 115 3.93 -11.49 -10.64
N LEU A 116 4.50 -10.31 -10.38
CA LEU A 116 5.27 -9.58 -11.38
C LEU A 116 6.50 -10.40 -11.77
N THR A 117 6.80 -10.45 -13.06
CA THR A 117 8.08 -10.99 -13.52
C THR A 117 9.22 -10.09 -13.05
N GLU A 118 10.46 -10.57 -13.17
CA GLU A 118 11.66 -9.77 -12.87
C GLU A 118 11.70 -8.48 -13.70
N ALA A 119 11.40 -8.56 -15.00
CA ALA A 119 11.33 -7.40 -15.89
C ALA A 119 10.24 -6.40 -15.47
N GLN A 120 9.07 -6.87 -15.06
CA GLN A 120 7.97 -6.03 -14.57
C GLN A 120 8.31 -5.38 -13.22
N SER A 121 9.00 -6.11 -12.33
CA SER A 121 9.47 -5.59 -11.04
C SER A 121 10.55 -4.53 -11.23
N ALA A 122 11.51 -4.78 -12.13
CA ALA A 122 12.55 -3.82 -12.49
C ALA A 122 11.92 -2.55 -13.11
N ARG A 123 10.93 -2.72 -13.99
CA ARG A 123 10.15 -1.60 -14.55
C ARG A 123 9.50 -0.77 -13.45
N LEU A 124 8.82 -1.40 -12.48
CA LEU A 124 8.19 -0.71 -11.36
C LEU A 124 9.20 0.10 -10.54
N MET A 125 10.31 -0.52 -10.14
CA MET A 125 11.36 0.20 -9.40
C MET A 125 11.97 1.35 -10.20
N ALA A 126 12.18 1.17 -11.51
CA ALA A 126 12.68 2.23 -12.38
C ALA A 126 11.71 3.42 -12.44
N MET A 127 10.40 3.16 -12.57
CA MET A 127 9.37 4.21 -12.56
C MET A 127 9.37 4.97 -11.22
N LEU A 128 9.47 4.28 -10.08
CA LEU A 128 9.53 4.93 -8.77
C LEU A 128 10.80 5.79 -8.61
N ARG A 129 11.98 5.26 -8.96
CA ARG A 129 13.25 5.99 -8.84
C ARG A 129 13.37 7.18 -9.81
N THR A 130 12.69 7.10 -10.96
CA THR A 130 12.68 8.20 -11.94
C THR A 130 11.83 9.37 -11.44
N ASN A 131 10.73 9.11 -10.73
CA ASN A 131 9.76 10.14 -10.35
C ASN A 131 9.93 10.62 -8.89
N PHE A 132 10.57 9.83 -8.02
CA PHE A 132 10.77 10.18 -6.62
C PHE A 132 12.26 10.15 -6.23
N LYS A 133 12.64 11.05 -5.30
CA LYS A 133 13.95 10.98 -4.66
C LYS A 133 13.95 9.85 -3.62
N VAL A 134 14.48 8.68 -4.00
CA VAL A 134 14.58 7.52 -3.10
C VAL A 134 15.92 7.55 -2.36
N SER A 135 15.87 7.43 -1.02
CA SER A 135 17.06 7.33 -0.17
C SER A 135 17.90 6.10 -0.56
N ALA A 136 19.22 6.20 -0.41
CA ALA A 136 20.12 5.06 -0.58
C ALA A 136 19.83 3.96 0.46
N ASP A 137 19.45 4.39 1.66
CA ASP A 137 19.12 3.52 2.80
C ASP A 137 17.61 3.28 2.94
N ALA A 138 16.85 3.43 1.85
CA ALA A 138 15.41 3.16 1.89
C ALA A 138 15.17 1.65 2.11
N GLU A 139 14.30 1.34 3.08
CA GLU A 139 13.84 -0.03 3.39
C GLU A 139 12.69 -0.49 2.49
#